data_AF-A0A841W8F0-F1
#
_entry.id   AF-A0A841W8F0-F1
#
_cell.length_a   1.000
_cell.length_b   1.000
_cell.length_c   1.000
_cell.angle_alpha   90.00
_cell.angle_beta   90.00
_cell.angle_gamma   90.00
#
_symmetry.space_group_name_H-M   'P 1'
#
loop_
_entity.id
_entity.type
_entity.pdbx_description
1 polymer ?
#
loop_
_entity_poly.entity_id
_entity_poly.type
_entity_poly.pdbx_seq_one_letter_code
_entity_poly.pdbx_strand_id
1 'polypeptide(L)'
;MKTIGATIKEVRKMKNMKQEEFTLSQAAISSIESSGRNITMDKLNSILDDFNLSLREFEFIRNDYRLSESDEIFFDFTSHKNSIEIAKNQEMIDRLGAYIKKYPSNFIPYCICVVSDVYSKISLHGTYDIESPESVYIWKKLEKRKQWTYQEVFIMSKLFFVFPLEEGLEIVERIEREMKKYLNFHKDIHFDLTFYANTGKFYTHKNKLELAKSFFIRALPLCKKYIKVHIENDVYAHLAIIDYLEGNLDAEAEVLDCVNRFHAMRLPALADDLESDWNTFFKERVLN
;
A
#
# COMPACT_ATOMS: atom_id res chain seq x y z
N MET A 1 22.39 15.34 -0.71
CA MET A 1 21.94 15.26 -2.12
C MET A 1 22.79 16.16 -3.00
N LYS A 2 23.34 15.60 -4.09
CA LYS A 2 24.14 16.35 -5.07
C LYS A 2 23.28 17.36 -5.84
N THR A 3 23.92 18.35 -6.45
CA THR A 3 23.22 19.25 -7.38
C THR A 3 22.87 18.50 -8.66
N ILE A 4 21.85 18.98 -9.38
CA ILE A 4 21.44 18.39 -10.67
C ILE A 4 22.63 18.40 -11.64
N GLY A 5 23.31 19.53 -11.80
CA GLY A 5 24.46 19.67 -12.69
C GLY A 5 25.64 18.74 -12.34
N ALA A 6 25.94 18.57 -11.05
CA ALA A 6 26.98 17.63 -10.63
C ALA A 6 26.61 16.19 -10.98
N THR A 7 25.34 15.82 -10.82
CA THR A 7 24.84 14.47 -11.14
C THR A 7 24.83 14.22 -12.65
N ILE A 8 24.43 15.21 -13.46
CA ILE A 8 24.52 15.14 -14.93
C ILE A 8 25.97 14.87 -15.36
N LYS A 9 26.93 15.59 -14.79
CA LYS A 9 28.36 15.41 -15.07
C LYS A 9 28.86 14.02 -14.70
N GLU A 10 28.43 13.51 -13.54
CA GLU A 10 28.75 12.17 -13.06
C GLU A 10 28.22 11.10 -14.01
N VAL A 11 26.91 11.11 -14.30
CA VAL A 11 26.25 10.17 -15.22
C VAL A 11 26.87 10.22 -16.61
N ARG A 12 27.16 11.42 -17.14
CA ARG A 12 27.82 11.60 -18.43
C ARG A 12 29.16 10.88 -18.49
N LYS A 13 29.98 11.04 -17.45
CA LYS A 13 31.27 10.36 -17.35
C LYS A 13 31.11 8.85 -17.21
N MET A 14 30.14 8.37 -16.43
CA MET A 14 29.84 6.95 -16.31
C MET A 14 29.47 6.31 -17.66
N LYS A 15 28.73 7.05 -18.50
CA LYS A 15 28.35 6.63 -19.86
C LYS A 15 29.41 6.91 -20.93
N ASN A 16 30.58 7.46 -20.55
CA ASN A 16 31.65 7.87 -21.47
C ASN A 16 31.21 8.85 -22.58
N MET A 17 30.22 9.70 -22.29
CA MET A 17 29.70 10.68 -23.24
C MET A 17 30.47 12.02 -23.17
N LYS A 18 30.63 12.66 -24.31
CA LYS A 18 31.12 14.04 -24.44
C LYS A 18 29.96 15.02 -24.39
N GLN A 19 30.26 16.27 -24.06
CA GLN A 19 29.25 17.34 -23.96
C GLN A 19 28.64 17.73 -25.32
N GLU A 20 29.32 17.42 -26.43
CA GLU A 20 28.85 17.67 -27.80
C GLU A 20 27.81 16.65 -28.29
N GLU A 21 27.64 15.55 -27.56
CA GLU A 21 26.72 14.45 -27.92
C GLU A 21 25.29 14.67 -27.41
N PHE A 22 25.04 15.75 -26.67
CA PHE A 22 23.71 16.10 -26.18
C PHE A 22 22.93 16.91 -27.22
N THR A 23 21.61 16.83 -27.13
CA THR A 23 20.68 17.66 -27.93
C THR A 23 20.84 19.15 -27.61
N LEU A 24 21.16 19.47 -26.35
CA LEU A 24 21.50 20.84 -25.93
C LEU A 24 22.90 21.24 -26.40
N SER A 25 23.13 22.53 -26.61
CA SER A 25 24.46 23.00 -27.03
C SER A 25 25.53 22.67 -25.99
N GLN A 26 26.75 22.39 -26.47
CA GLN A 26 27.90 22.09 -25.62
C GLN A 26 28.12 23.17 -24.54
N ALA A 27 27.95 24.45 -24.90
CA ALA A 27 28.04 25.58 -23.96
C ALA A 27 26.96 25.51 -22.87
N ALA A 28 25.74 25.10 -23.23
CA ALA A 28 24.66 24.90 -22.27
C ALA A 28 24.97 23.74 -21.32
N ILE A 29 25.40 22.58 -21.82
CA ILE A 29 25.78 21.44 -20.97
C ILE A 29 26.92 21.83 -20.03
N SER A 30 27.97 22.46 -20.55
CA SER A 30 29.10 22.93 -19.75
C SER A 30 28.66 23.89 -18.64
N SER A 31 27.77 24.84 -18.96
CA SER A 31 27.19 25.74 -17.97
C SER A 31 26.35 25.00 -16.92
N ILE A 32 25.54 24.02 -17.31
CA ILE A 32 24.72 23.22 -16.39
C ILE A 32 25.60 22.43 -15.41
N GLU A 33 26.65 21.78 -15.91
CA GLU A 33 27.58 20.98 -15.10
C GLU A 33 28.44 21.82 -14.13
N SER A 34 28.57 23.12 -14.37
CA SER A 34 29.48 24.01 -13.63
C SER A 34 28.79 25.06 -12.76
N SER A 35 27.65 25.59 -13.18
CA SER A 35 27.13 26.85 -12.62
C SER A 35 26.36 26.71 -11.30
N GLY A 36 26.11 25.48 -10.84
CA GLY A 36 25.25 25.23 -9.67
C GLY A 36 23.82 25.76 -9.84
N ARG A 37 23.46 26.27 -11.02
CA ARG A 37 22.14 26.86 -11.31
C ARG A 37 21.11 25.76 -11.50
N ASN A 38 19.89 26.06 -11.08
CA ASN A 38 18.73 25.23 -11.37
C ASN A 38 18.44 25.22 -12.87
N ILE A 39 18.07 24.05 -13.38
CA ILE A 39 17.57 23.88 -14.75
C ILE A 39 16.06 23.66 -14.73
N THR A 40 15.40 23.91 -15.86
CA THR A 40 13.99 23.59 -16.02
C THR A 40 13.79 22.09 -16.18
N MET A 41 12.58 21.60 -15.85
CA MET A 41 12.24 20.19 -16.03
C MET A 41 12.35 19.73 -17.49
N ASP A 42 11.96 20.58 -18.46
CA ASP A 42 12.07 20.23 -19.88
C ASP A 42 13.52 20.01 -20.31
N LYS A 43 14.44 20.84 -19.81
CA LYS A 43 15.87 20.68 -20.08
C LYS A 43 16.43 19.44 -19.39
N LEU A 44 16.00 19.16 -18.15
CA LEU A 44 16.40 17.94 -17.47
C LEU A 44 15.93 16.71 -18.26
N ASN A 45 14.66 16.66 -18.65
CA ASN A 45 14.11 15.54 -19.42
C ASN A 45 14.85 15.34 -20.75
N SER A 46 15.14 16.43 -21.50
CA SER A 46 15.94 16.32 -22.72
C SER A 46 17.33 15.71 -22.48
N ILE A 47 17.99 16.07 -21.38
CA ILE A 47 19.30 15.50 -21.00
C ILE A 47 19.16 14.02 -20.60
N LEU A 48 18.08 13.68 -19.88
CA LEU A 48 17.78 12.32 -19.47
C LEU A 48 17.46 11.41 -20.65
N ASP A 49 16.78 11.93 -21.67
CA ASP A 49 16.51 11.25 -22.94
C ASP A 49 17.82 10.97 -23.69
N ASP A 50 18.74 11.95 -23.77
CA ASP A 50 20.07 11.75 -24.36
C ASP A 50 20.86 10.66 -23.60
N PHE A 51 20.66 10.54 -22.28
CA PHE A 51 21.24 9.46 -21.48
C PHE A 51 20.54 8.11 -21.61
N ASN A 52 19.32 8.06 -22.14
CA ASN A 52 18.39 6.95 -21.98
C ASN A 52 18.27 6.53 -20.50
N LEU A 53 17.98 7.51 -19.64
CA LEU A 53 17.92 7.36 -18.18
C LEU A 53 16.58 7.88 -17.66
N SER A 54 15.92 7.15 -16.77
CA SER A 54 14.69 7.66 -16.16
C SER A 54 14.97 8.74 -15.11
N LEU A 55 14.03 9.68 -14.91
CA LEU A 55 14.13 10.65 -13.81
C LEU A 55 14.25 9.99 -12.44
N ARG A 56 13.59 8.84 -12.25
CA ARG A 56 13.65 8.09 -10.99
C ARG A 56 15.06 7.57 -10.71
N GLU A 57 15.71 6.99 -11.70
CA GLU A 57 17.08 6.49 -11.58
C GLU A 57 18.08 7.64 -11.41
N PHE A 58 17.86 8.74 -12.14
CA PHE A 58 18.67 9.96 -11.97
C PHE A 58 18.61 10.50 -10.53
N GLU A 59 17.41 10.63 -9.96
CA GLU A 59 17.26 11.10 -8.58
C GLU A 59 17.86 10.10 -7.57
N PHE A 60 17.78 8.79 -7.84
CA PHE A 60 18.47 7.78 -7.03
C PHE A 60 19.99 7.99 -7.03
N ILE A 61 20.62 8.19 -8.20
CA ILE A 61 22.06 8.48 -8.31
C ILE A 61 22.39 9.83 -7.64
N ARG A 62 21.57 10.85 -7.85
CA ARG A 62 21.72 12.20 -7.26
C ARG A 62 21.71 12.17 -5.74
N ASN A 63 20.94 11.26 -5.17
CA ASN A 63 20.82 11.02 -3.75
C ASN A 63 21.75 9.89 -3.26
N ASP A 64 22.88 9.71 -3.93
CA ASP A 64 23.95 8.77 -3.55
C ASP A 64 23.46 7.33 -3.45
N TYR A 65 22.69 6.91 -4.45
CA TYR A 65 22.11 5.58 -4.59
C TYR A 65 21.18 5.22 -3.42
N ARG A 66 20.38 6.20 -2.99
CA ARG A 66 19.34 6.05 -1.96
C ARG A 66 18.05 6.70 -2.44
N LEU A 67 16.92 6.16 -1.99
CA LEU A 67 15.63 6.81 -2.21
C LEU A 67 15.54 8.07 -1.33
N SER A 68 14.63 8.99 -1.67
CA SER A 68 14.37 10.12 -0.77
C SER A 68 13.83 9.60 0.56
N GLU A 69 14.10 10.30 1.66
CA GLU A 69 13.66 9.88 3.00
C GLU A 69 12.13 9.63 3.06
N SER A 70 11.34 10.41 2.31
CA SER A 70 9.89 10.19 2.16
C SER A 70 9.55 8.96 1.31
N ASP A 71 10.28 8.70 0.24
CA ASP A 71 10.05 7.54 -0.62
C ASP A 71 10.50 6.25 0.06
N GLU A 72 11.57 6.28 0.86
CA GLU A 72 11.98 5.16 1.71
C GLU A 72 10.87 4.79 2.68
N ILE A 73 10.34 5.77 3.41
CA ILE A 73 9.23 5.55 4.36
C ILE A 73 8.01 4.96 3.66
N PHE A 74 7.60 5.54 2.52
CA PHE A 74 6.43 5.07 1.79
C PHE A 74 6.67 3.67 1.20
N PHE A 75 7.83 3.43 0.59
CA PHE A 75 8.17 2.16 -0.02
C PHE A 75 8.30 1.05 1.02
N ASP A 76 9.03 1.30 2.10
CA ASP A 76 9.17 0.37 3.23
C ASP A 76 7.79 -0.04 3.71
N PHE A 77 6.90 0.91 4.00
CA PHE A 77 5.54 0.64 4.44
C PHE A 77 4.70 -0.17 3.42
N THR A 78 4.81 0.16 2.13
CA THR A 78 4.08 -0.59 1.08
C THR A 78 4.62 -1.99 0.82
N SER A 79 5.86 -2.27 1.24
CA SER A 79 6.54 -3.53 0.98
C SER A 79 6.22 -4.63 2.00
N HIS A 80 5.70 -4.26 3.18
CA HIS A 80 5.23 -5.23 4.17
C HIS A 80 4.01 -6.00 3.65
N LYS A 81 3.98 -7.31 3.91
CA LYS A 81 3.02 -8.22 3.28
C LYS A 81 1.66 -8.21 3.94
N ASN A 82 1.59 -7.84 5.22
CA ASN A 82 0.36 -7.81 6.01
C ASN A 82 0.45 -6.82 7.19
N SER A 83 -0.70 -6.54 7.81
CA SER A 83 -0.83 -5.63 8.96
C SER A 83 -0.05 -6.11 10.19
N ILE A 84 0.11 -7.42 10.39
CA ILE A 84 0.83 -8.01 11.52
C ILE A 84 2.33 -7.67 11.45
N GLU A 85 2.93 -7.78 10.26
CA GLU A 85 4.33 -7.39 10.03
C GLU A 85 4.54 -5.89 10.29
N ILE A 86 3.61 -5.04 9.86
CA ILE A 86 3.65 -3.59 10.08
C ILE A 86 3.56 -3.26 11.57
N ALA A 87 2.59 -3.84 12.27
CA ALA A 87 2.36 -3.58 13.69
C ALA A 87 3.56 -3.97 14.57
N LYS A 88 4.36 -4.95 14.14
CA LYS A 88 5.55 -5.44 14.87
C LYS A 88 6.84 -4.72 14.49
N ASN A 89 6.82 -3.82 13.49
CA ASN A 89 8.03 -3.16 12.99
C ASN A 89 8.32 -1.84 13.74
N GLN A 90 8.82 -1.97 14.97
CA GLN A 90 9.14 -0.83 15.83
C GLN A 90 10.17 0.13 15.19
N GLU A 91 11.16 -0.40 14.47
CA GLU A 91 12.18 0.42 13.82
C GLU A 91 11.56 1.37 12.77
N MET A 92 10.63 0.87 11.96
CA MET A 92 9.92 1.70 10.98
C MET A 92 9.05 2.76 11.68
N ILE A 93 8.38 2.41 12.77
CA ILE A 93 7.55 3.34 13.54
C ILE A 93 8.41 4.47 14.12
N ASP A 94 9.57 4.14 14.69
CA ASP A 94 10.50 5.12 15.26
C ASP A 94 11.06 6.07 14.18
N ARG A 95 11.48 5.52 13.03
CA ARG A 95 11.91 6.30 11.86
C ARG A 95 10.82 7.25 11.37
N LEU A 96 9.59 6.76 11.27
CA LEU A 96 8.44 7.55 10.86
C LEU A 96 8.12 8.69 11.85
N GLY A 97 8.19 8.41 13.15
CA GLY A 97 8.00 9.42 14.20
C GLY A 97 9.06 10.51 14.14
N ALA A 98 10.33 10.14 13.94
CA ALA A 98 11.43 11.10 13.76
C ALA A 98 11.21 11.97 12.51
N TYR A 99 10.77 11.36 11.41
CA TYR A 99 10.47 12.08 10.16
C TYR A 99 9.35 13.11 10.32
N ILE A 100 8.22 12.71 10.93
CA ILE A 100 7.07 13.61 11.13
C ILE A 100 7.45 14.76 12.05
N LYS A 101 8.27 14.52 13.09
CA LYS A 101 8.77 15.58 13.96
C LYS A 101 9.62 16.60 13.19
N LYS A 102 10.42 16.14 12.23
CA LYS A 102 11.26 16.97 11.36
C LYS A 102 10.44 17.71 10.29
N TYR A 103 9.37 17.09 9.78
CA TYR A 103 8.51 17.61 8.71
C TYR A 103 7.01 17.53 9.08
N PRO A 104 6.54 18.33 10.04
CA PRO A 104 5.19 18.19 10.60
C PRO A 104 4.05 18.54 9.63
N SER A 105 4.35 19.28 8.56
CA SER A 105 3.38 19.61 7.51
C SER A 105 3.17 18.48 6.50
N ASN A 106 3.98 17.42 6.55
CA ASN A 106 3.98 16.38 5.52
C ASN A 106 2.84 15.39 5.74
N PHE A 107 1.80 15.48 4.91
CA PHE A 107 0.52 14.81 5.13
C PHE A 107 0.58 13.28 4.95
N ILE A 108 1.30 12.78 3.94
CA ILE A 108 1.35 11.35 3.64
C ILE A 108 2.07 10.55 4.74
N PRO A 109 3.26 10.96 5.23
CA PRO A 109 3.90 10.29 6.37
C PRO A 109 3.03 10.30 7.62
N TYR A 110 2.35 11.41 7.91
CA TYR A 110 1.36 11.45 9.01
C TYR A 110 0.28 10.37 8.82
N CYS A 111 -0.27 10.22 7.62
CA CYS A 111 -1.26 9.19 7.35
C CYS A 111 -0.72 7.77 7.58
N ILE A 112 0.51 7.48 7.15
CA ILE A 112 1.16 6.17 7.38
C ILE A 112 1.27 5.87 8.89
N CYS A 113 1.55 6.88 9.70
CA CYS A 113 1.64 6.74 11.15
C CYS A 113 0.29 6.34 11.73
N VAL A 114 -0.78 7.00 11.28
CA VAL A 114 -2.15 6.66 11.67
C VAL A 114 -2.54 5.25 11.22
N VAL A 115 -2.18 4.84 10.00
CA VAL A 115 -2.43 3.45 9.55
C VAL A 115 -1.71 2.44 10.44
N SER A 116 -0.47 2.72 10.81
CA SER A 116 0.34 1.84 11.67
C SER A 116 -0.26 1.73 13.08
N ASP A 117 -0.72 2.84 13.66
CA ASP A 117 -1.44 2.87 14.95
C ASP A 117 -2.73 2.06 14.88
N VAL A 118 -3.52 2.25 13.82
CA VAL A 118 -4.76 1.51 13.57
C VAL A 118 -4.50 0.00 13.48
N TYR A 119 -3.48 -0.43 12.75
CA TYR A 119 -3.11 -1.85 12.67
C TYR A 119 -2.65 -2.42 14.00
N SER A 120 -1.88 -1.65 14.77
CA SER A 120 -1.48 -2.04 16.12
C SER A 120 -2.69 -2.24 17.04
N LYS A 121 -3.64 -1.30 17.04
CA LYS A 121 -4.88 -1.39 17.82
C LYS A 121 -5.75 -2.58 17.42
N ILE A 122 -5.94 -2.81 16.12
CA ILE A 122 -6.69 -3.99 15.63
C ILE A 122 -6.02 -5.27 16.10
N SER A 123 -4.70 -5.38 15.92
CA SER A 123 -3.96 -6.57 16.34
C SER A 123 -4.02 -6.79 17.86
N LEU A 124 -4.05 -5.73 18.66
CA LEU A 124 -4.12 -5.82 20.12
C LEU A 124 -5.52 -6.20 20.63
N HIS A 125 -6.56 -5.64 20.02
CA HIS A 125 -7.94 -5.81 20.47
C HIS A 125 -8.71 -6.92 19.75
N GLY A 126 -8.16 -7.43 18.64
CA GLY A 126 -8.81 -8.40 17.77
C GLY A 126 -10.01 -7.86 17.00
N THR A 127 -10.31 -6.56 17.04
CA THR A 127 -11.55 -6.01 16.44
C THR A 127 -11.26 -4.82 15.55
N TYR A 128 -12.12 -4.62 14.54
CA TYR A 128 -12.15 -3.42 13.70
C TYR A 128 -12.85 -2.23 14.37
N ASP A 129 -13.61 -2.48 15.44
CA ASP A 129 -14.33 -1.44 16.18
C ASP A 129 -13.37 -0.72 17.13
N ILE A 130 -12.44 0.04 16.55
CA ILE A 130 -11.44 0.84 17.27
C ILE A 130 -11.71 2.33 17.08
N GLU A 131 -11.45 3.12 18.12
CA GLU A 131 -11.48 4.58 18.01
C GLU A 131 -10.19 5.11 17.36
N SER A 132 -10.35 5.88 16.29
CA SER A 132 -9.26 6.61 15.63
C SER A 132 -9.72 7.99 15.16
N PRO A 133 -9.71 9.00 16.05
CA PRO A 133 -9.99 10.39 15.69
C PRO A 133 -9.10 10.90 14.54
N GLU A 134 -7.86 10.41 14.46
CA GLU A 134 -6.90 10.72 13.41
C GLU A 134 -7.35 10.20 12.05
N SER A 135 -7.92 8.99 11.98
CA SER A 135 -8.49 8.45 10.75
C SER A 135 -9.68 9.29 10.27
N VAL A 136 -10.54 9.73 11.19
CA VAL A 136 -11.64 10.65 10.88
C VAL A 136 -11.12 11.98 10.36
N TYR A 137 -10.06 12.53 10.96
CA TYR A 137 -9.41 13.75 10.48
C TYR A 137 -8.85 13.60 9.06
N ILE A 138 -8.19 12.48 8.76
CA ILE A 138 -7.69 12.16 7.42
C ILE A 138 -8.84 12.13 6.42
N TRP A 139 -9.92 11.39 6.74
CA TRP A 139 -11.10 11.32 5.89
C TRP A 139 -11.71 12.70 5.64
N LYS A 140 -11.91 13.52 6.67
CA LYS A 140 -12.45 14.89 6.53
C LYS A 140 -11.59 15.83 5.69
N LYS A 141 -10.28 15.56 5.60
CA LYS A 141 -9.40 16.27 4.65
C LYS A 141 -9.52 15.72 3.23
N LEU A 142 -9.60 14.40 3.08
CA LEU A 142 -9.57 13.73 1.78
C LEU A 142 -10.92 13.75 1.07
N GLU A 143 -12.04 13.73 1.80
CA GLU A 143 -13.40 13.77 1.26
C GLU A 143 -13.60 15.02 0.38
N LYS A 144 -13.03 16.16 0.80
CA LYS A 144 -13.14 17.47 0.13
C LYS A 144 -12.34 17.60 -1.15
N ARG A 145 -11.37 16.70 -1.40
CA ARG A 145 -10.55 16.74 -2.61
C ARG A 145 -11.35 16.19 -3.78
N LYS A 146 -11.23 16.79 -4.97
CA LYS A 146 -11.95 16.29 -6.17
C LYS A 146 -11.40 14.97 -6.69
N GLN A 147 -10.09 14.77 -6.55
CA GLN A 147 -9.37 13.59 -7.04
C GLN A 147 -8.32 13.19 -6.02
N TRP A 148 -7.94 11.91 -6.04
CA TRP A 148 -6.90 11.36 -5.19
C TRP A 148 -5.72 10.92 -6.04
N THR A 149 -4.51 11.18 -5.57
CA THR A 149 -3.32 10.54 -6.14
C THR A 149 -3.23 9.11 -5.65
N TYR A 150 -2.30 8.32 -6.20
CA TYR A 150 -2.04 6.95 -5.75
C TYR A 150 -1.87 6.85 -4.23
N GLN A 151 -1.14 7.79 -3.61
CA GLN A 151 -0.86 7.75 -2.17
C GLN A 151 -2.14 7.90 -1.34
N GLU A 152 -3.05 8.81 -1.71
CA GLU A 152 -4.33 8.93 -1.00
C GLU A 152 -5.22 7.71 -1.18
N VAL A 153 -5.29 7.14 -2.39
CA VAL A 153 -6.04 5.91 -2.65
C VAL A 153 -5.49 4.76 -1.80
N PHE A 154 -4.17 4.60 -1.79
CA PHE A 154 -3.50 3.58 -1.01
C PHE A 154 -3.76 3.78 0.48
N ILE A 155 -3.58 4.97 1.04
CA ILE A 155 -3.82 5.24 2.46
C ILE A 155 -5.27 4.92 2.85
N MET A 156 -6.26 5.42 2.11
CA MET A 156 -7.67 5.20 2.47
C MET A 156 -8.07 3.73 2.40
N SER A 157 -7.46 2.96 1.50
CA SER A 157 -7.62 1.50 1.44
C SER A 157 -7.13 0.76 2.69
N LYS A 158 -6.28 1.40 3.49
CA LYS A 158 -5.75 0.85 4.73
C LYS A 158 -6.43 1.45 5.97
N LEU A 159 -7.42 2.34 5.80
CA LEU A 159 -8.12 2.97 6.91
C LEU A 159 -9.64 2.73 6.89
N PHE A 160 -10.24 2.41 5.74
CA PHE A 160 -11.71 2.40 5.58
C PHE A 160 -12.46 1.49 6.57
N PHE A 161 -11.80 0.45 7.12
CA PHE A 161 -12.43 -0.53 8.01
C PHE A 161 -12.69 -0.02 9.43
N VAL A 162 -12.10 1.12 9.85
CA VAL A 162 -12.37 1.74 11.17
C VAL A 162 -13.61 2.64 11.16
N PHE A 163 -14.19 2.88 9.99
CA PHE A 163 -15.35 3.75 9.84
C PHE A 163 -16.65 2.98 10.06
N PRO A 164 -17.73 3.66 10.50
CA PRO A 164 -19.05 3.05 10.51
C PRO A 164 -19.45 2.60 9.09
N LEU A 165 -20.39 1.66 9.00
CA LEU A 165 -20.70 0.97 7.76
C LEU A 165 -21.06 1.92 6.61
N GLU A 166 -21.88 2.93 6.85
CA GLU A 166 -22.34 3.87 5.82
C GLU A 166 -21.19 4.69 5.23
N GLU A 167 -20.34 5.28 6.09
CA GLU A 167 -19.14 5.97 5.65
C GLU A 167 -18.13 5.02 5.00
N GLY A 168 -18.00 3.79 5.52
CA GLY A 168 -17.15 2.76 4.96
C GLY A 168 -17.56 2.39 3.52
N LEU A 169 -18.86 2.30 3.24
CA LEU A 169 -19.39 2.07 1.89
C LEU A 169 -18.99 3.20 0.93
N GLU A 170 -19.21 4.46 1.33
CA GLU A 170 -18.84 5.62 0.50
C GLU A 170 -17.32 5.64 0.20
N ILE A 171 -16.51 5.34 1.22
CA ILE A 171 -15.05 5.31 1.09
C ILE A 171 -14.63 4.18 0.14
N VAL A 172 -15.18 2.97 0.27
CA VAL A 172 -14.87 1.81 -0.60
C VAL A 172 -15.21 2.11 -2.05
N GLU A 173 -16.40 2.64 -2.33
CA GLU A 173 -16.82 3.00 -3.70
C GLU A 173 -15.88 4.03 -4.32
N ARG A 174 -15.45 5.01 -3.53
CA ARG A 174 -14.50 6.02 -3.95
C ARG A 174 -13.13 5.43 -4.23
N ILE A 175 -12.62 4.53 -3.38
CA ILE A 175 -11.36 3.84 -3.60
C ILE A 175 -11.42 3.06 -4.92
N GLU A 176 -12.48 2.28 -5.16
CA GLU A 176 -12.64 1.51 -6.40
C GLU A 176 -12.60 2.40 -7.65
N ARG A 177 -13.27 3.55 -7.60
CA ARG A 177 -13.30 4.49 -8.73
C ARG A 177 -11.92 5.09 -9.02
N GLU A 178 -11.22 5.56 -7.99
CA GLU A 178 -9.93 6.23 -8.14
C GLU A 178 -8.80 5.22 -8.45
N MET A 179 -8.84 4.03 -7.84
CA MET A 179 -7.86 2.96 -8.02
C MET A 179 -7.68 2.53 -9.48
N LYS A 180 -8.77 2.53 -10.27
CA LYS A 180 -8.73 2.16 -11.70
C LYS A 180 -7.68 2.93 -12.51
N LYS A 181 -7.37 4.17 -12.11
CA LYS A 181 -6.37 5.03 -12.78
C LYS A 181 -4.93 4.59 -12.50
N TYR A 182 -4.70 3.84 -11.42
CA TYR A 182 -3.38 3.54 -10.88
C TYR A 182 -2.99 2.06 -10.94
N LEU A 183 -3.82 1.19 -11.51
CA LEU A 183 -3.56 -0.26 -11.58
C LEU A 183 -2.21 -0.62 -12.25
N ASN A 184 -1.72 0.24 -13.16
CA ASN A 184 -0.44 0.05 -13.86
C ASN A 184 0.72 0.83 -13.25
N PHE A 185 0.49 1.70 -12.25
CA PHE A 185 1.52 2.58 -11.72
C PHE A 185 2.52 1.84 -10.81
N HIS A 186 2.01 1.01 -9.90
CA HIS A 186 2.79 0.10 -9.06
C HIS A 186 2.28 -1.33 -9.17
N LYS A 187 2.43 -1.90 -10.37
CA LYS A 187 1.88 -3.21 -10.71
C LYS A 187 2.29 -4.32 -9.75
N ASP A 188 3.49 -4.27 -9.17
CA ASP A 188 4.04 -5.34 -8.32
C ASP A 188 3.45 -5.35 -6.91
N ILE A 189 2.80 -4.26 -6.49
CA ILE A 189 2.12 -4.16 -5.19
C ILE A 189 0.80 -4.95 -5.23
N HIS A 190 0.19 -5.11 -6.43
CA HIS A 190 -1.10 -5.79 -6.60
C HIS A 190 -2.16 -5.27 -5.61
N PHE A 191 -2.19 -3.95 -5.46
CA PHE A 191 -3.00 -3.28 -4.46
C PHE A 191 -4.49 -3.61 -4.59
N ASP A 192 -4.99 -3.74 -5.83
CA ASP A 192 -6.35 -4.18 -6.16
C ASP A 192 -6.75 -5.48 -5.47
N LEU A 193 -5.88 -6.49 -5.52
CA LEU A 193 -6.12 -7.77 -4.87
C LEU A 193 -6.27 -7.61 -3.35
N THR A 194 -5.30 -6.95 -2.71
CA THR A 194 -5.33 -6.79 -1.24
C THR A 194 -6.52 -5.95 -0.79
N PHE A 195 -6.91 -4.96 -1.60
CA PHE A 195 -8.10 -4.16 -1.35
C PHE A 195 -9.36 -5.03 -1.39
N TYR A 196 -9.56 -5.80 -2.45
CA TYR A 196 -10.76 -6.63 -2.57
C TYR A 196 -10.87 -7.70 -1.48
N ALA A 197 -9.77 -8.37 -1.15
CA ALA A 197 -9.75 -9.35 -0.05
C ALA A 197 -10.13 -8.68 1.28
N ASN A 198 -9.47 -7.57 1.63
CA ASN A 198 -9.72 -6.88 2.91
C ASN A 198 -11.13 -6.27 2.99
N THR A 199 -11.67 -5.76 1.88
CA THR A 199 -13.04 -5.26 1.82
C THR A 199 -14.06 -6.39 1.99
N GLY A 200 -13.80 -7.58 1.44
CA GLY A 200 -14.61 -8.77 1.71
C GLY A 200 -14.64 -9.11 3.19
N LYS A 201 -13.49 -9.12 3.87
CA LYS A 201 -13.40 -9.35 5.33
C LYS A 201 -14.22 -8.32 6.10
N PHE A 202 -14.00 -7.03 5.83
CA PHE A 202 -14.74 -5.94 6.46
C PHE A 202 -16.26 -6.13 6.39
N TYR A 203 -16.79 -6.44 5.20
CA TYR A 203 -18.24 -6.68 5.05
C TYR A 203 -18.72 -7.96 5.73
N THR A 204 -17.88 -8.98 5.83
CA THR A 204 -18.18 -10.20 6.60
C THR A 204 -18.37 -9.85 8.09
N HIS A 205 -17.45 -9.07 8.68
CA HIS A 205 -17.59 -8.62 10.07
C HIS A 205 -18.84 -7.77 10.30
N LYS A 206 -19.22 -6.93 9.33
CA LYS A 206 -20.44 -6.10 9.36
C LYS A 206 -21.72 -6.85 8.93
N ASN A 207 -21.66 -8.18 8.79
CA ASN A 207 -22.78 -9.05 8.41
C ASN A 207 -23.45 -8.66 7.08
N LYS A 208 -22.66 -8.15 6.12
CA LYS A 208 -23.09 -7.84 4.74
C LYS A 208 -22.57 -8.94 3.80
N LEU A 209 -23.06 -10.15 4.01
CA LEU A 209 -22.52 -11.39 3.44
C LEU A 209 -22.50 -11.40 1.90
N GLU A 210 -23.61 -11.01 1.26
CA GLU A 210 -23.68 -10.91 -0.21
C GLU A 210 -22.65 -9.94 -0.80
N LEU A 211 -22.50 -8.78 -0.14
CA LEU A 211 -21.51 -7.80 -0.56
C LEU A 211 -20.10 -8.35 -0.36
N ALA A 212 -19.82 -8.98 0.78
CA ALA A 212 -18.55 -9.64 1.06
C ALA A 212 -18.18 -10.67 -0.01
N LYS A 213 -19.09 -11.58 -0.36
CA LYS A 213 -18.91 -12.56 -1.44
C LYS A 213 -18.54 -11.88 -2.76
N SER A 214 -19.23 -10.80 -3.13
CA SER A 214 -18.95 -10.08 -4.39
C SER A 214 -17.51 -9.55 -4.47
N PHE A 215 -16.92 -9.17 -3.32
CA PHE A 215 -15.55 -8.68 -3.22
C PHE A 215 -14.54 -9.84 -3.27
N PHE A 216 -14.81 -10.94 -2.58
CA PHE A 216 -13.97 -12.15 -2.65
C PHE A 216 -13.93 -12.77 -4.05
N ILE A 217 -15.07 -12.82 -4.75
CA ILE A 217 -15.14 -13.31 -6.14
C ILE A 217 -14.30 -12.44 -7.08
N ARG A 218 -14.22 -11.12 -6.85
CA ARG A 218 -13.33 -10.22 -7.60
C ARG A 218 -11.84 -10.44 -7.28
N ALA A 219 -11.51 -10.84 -6.05
CA ALA A 219 -10.14 -11.12 -5.63
C ALA A 219 -9.59 -12.42 -6.25
N LEU A 220 -10.38 -13.50 -6.32
CA LEU A 220 -9.94 -14.82 -6.81
C LEU A 220 -9.18 -14.82 -8.17
N PRO A 221 -9.68 -14.19 -9.25
CA PRO A 221 -8.94 -14.16 -10.52
C PRO A 221 -7.61 -13.40 -10.40
N LEU A 222 -7.53 -12.40 -9.52
CA LEU A 222 -6.30 -11.66 -9.26
C LEU A 222 -5.29 -12.49 -8.47
N CYS A 223 -5.74 -13.31 -7.52
CA CYS A 223 -4.87 -14.26 -6.80
C CYS A 223 -4.13 -15.17 -7.79
N LYS A 224 -4.86 -15.72 -8.76
CA LYS A 224 -4.28 -16.59 -9.80
C LYS A 224 -3.36 -15.82 -10.74
N LYS A 225 -3.79 -14.64 -11.20
CA LYS A 225 -3.01 -13.76 -12.09
C LYS A 225 -1.67 -13.36 -11.47
N TYR A 226 -1.65 -13.08 -10.16
CA TYR A 226 -0.47 -12.60 -9.44
C TYR A 226 0.25 -13.69 -8.63
N ILE A 227 -0.20 -14.94 -8.74
CA ILE A 227 0.36 -16.12 -8.05
C ILE A 227 0.45 -15.89 -6.54
N LYS A 228 -0.64 -15.39 -5.94
CA LYS A 228 -0.74 -15.09 -4.50
C LYS A 228 -1.50 -16.20 -3.76
N VAL A 229 -0.90 -17.38 -3.70
CA VAL A 229 -1.51 -18.61 -3.15
C VAL A 229 -2.00 -18.44 -1.70
N HIS A 230 -1.24 -17.73 -0.86
CA HIS A 230 -1.64 -17.46 0.53
C HIS A 230 -2.90 -16.58 0.61
N ILE A 231 -3.04 -15.57 -0.26
CA ILE A 231 -4.26 -14.74 -0.33
C ILE A 231 -5.41 -15.55 -0.94
N GLU A 232 -5.13 -16.42 -1.91
CA GLU A 232 -6.15 -17.34 -2.45
C GLU A 232 -6.74 -18.24 -1.36
N ASN A 233 -5.88 -18.83 -0.53
CA ASN A 233 -6.29 -19.64 0.62
C ASN A 233 -7.13 -18.84 1.63
N ASP A 234 -6.68 -17.62 1.94
CA ASP A 234 -7.40 -16.68 2.80
C ASP A 234 -8.80 -16.35 2.27
N VAL A 235 -8.92 -16.08 0.96
CA VAL A 235 -10.19 -15.79 0.30
C VAL A 235 -11.13 -17.00 0.35
N TYR A 236 -10.62 -18.22 0.12
CA TYR A 236 -11.44 -19.44 0.27
C TYR A 236 -11.90 -19.66 1.71
N ALA A 237 -11.03 -19.43 2.70
CA ALA A 237 -11.41 -19.52 4.10
C ALA A 237 -12.58 -18.59 4.42
N HIS A 238 -12.52 -17.33 3.97
CA HIS A 238 -13.60 -16.38 4.21
C HIS A 238 -14.87 -16.66 3.41
N LEU A 239 -14.78 -17.24 2.21
CA LEU A 239 -15.97 -17.74 1.50
C LEU A 239 -16.64 -18.87 2.28
N ALA A 240 -15.86 -19.82 2.83
CA ALA A 240 -16.38 -20.89 3.68
C ALA A 240 -16.98 -20.35 5.00
N ILE A 241 -16.36 -19.33 5.61
CA ILE A 241 -16.93 -18.62 6.76
C ILE A 241 -18.31 -18.05 6.40
N ILE A 242 -18.45 -17.42 5.22
CA ILE A 242 -19.75 -16.87 4.83
C ILE A 242 -20.77 -17.99 4.62
N ASP A 243 -20.41 -19.08 3.94
CA ASP A 243 -21.32 -20.22 3.74
C ASP A 243 -21.78 -20.82 5.09
N TYR A 244 -20.87 -20.90 6.06
CA TYR A 244 -21.20 -21.29 7.43
C TYR A 244 -22.20 -20.32 8.08
N LEU A 245 -21.96 -19.00 7.99
CA LEU A 245 -22.83 -17.96 8.53
C LEU A 245 -24.23 -17.95 7.88
N GLU A 246 -24.36 -18.47 6.65
CA GLU A 246 -25.64 -18.66 5.95
C GLU A 246 -26.35 -19.97 6.33
N GLY A 247 -25.76 -20.77 7.21
CA GLY A 247 -26.36 -21.98 7.79
C GLY A 247 -25.77 -23.30 7.28
N ASN A 248 -24.77 -23.28 6.39
CA ASN A 248 -24.09 -24.49 5.96
C ASN A 248 -22.98 -24.88 6.95
N LEU A 249 -23.35 -25.59 8.02
CA LEU A 249 -22.41 -25.94 9.09
C LEU A 249 -21.23 -26.82 8.62
N ASP A 250 -21.40 -27.60 7.55
CA ASP A 250 -20.32 -28.43 6.97
C ASP A 250 -19.15 -27.57 6.43
N ALA A 251 -19.38 -26.28 6.16
CA ALA A 251 -18.35 -25.36 5.71
C ALA A 251 -17.26 -25.11 6.76
N GLU A 252 -17.49 -25.43 8.05
CA GLU A 252 -16.44 -25.41 9.08
C GLU A 252 -15.24 -26.27 8.68
N ALA A 253 -15.45 -27.41 8.02
CA ALA A 253 -14.37 -28.29 7.59
C ALA A 253 -13.42 -27.59 6.59
N GLU A 254 -13.95 -26.76 5.69
CA GLU A 254 -13.13 -26.01 4.72
C GLU A 254 -12.38 -24.87 5.40
N VAL A 255 -12.95 -24.22 6.42
CA VAL A 255 -12.24 -23.21 7.22
C VAL A 255 -11.02 -23.84 7.89
N LEU A 256 -11.20 -25.00 8.54
CA LEU A 256 -10.11 -25.73 9.19
C LEU A 256 -9.07 -26.26 8.19
N ASP A 257 -9.50 -26.69 6.99
CA ASP A 257 -8.57 -27.08 5.93
C ASP A 257 -7.71 -25.88 5.48
N CYS A 258 -8.30 -24.68 5.37
CA CYS A 258 -7.55 -23.47 5.04
C CYS A 258 -6.52 -23.11 6.12
N VAL A 259 -6.84 -23.28 7.41
CA VAL A 259 -5.86 -23.13 8.52
C VAL A 259 -4.69 -24.10 8.34
N ASN A 260 -4.98 -25.38 8.07
CA ASN A 260 -3.95 -26.39 7.82
C ASN A 260 -3.09 -26.07 6.60
N ARG A 261 -3.69 -25.54 5.52
CA ARG A 261 -2.96 -25.10 4.33
C ARG A 261 -1.99 -23.96 4.64
N PHE A 262 -2.32 -23.03 5.54
CA PHE A 262 -1.36 -22.03 5.99
C PHE A 262 -0.15 -22.64 6.71
N HIS A 263 -0.36 -23.63 7.59
CA HIS A 263 0.75 -24.38 8.18
C HIS A 263 1.58 -25.11 7.12
N ALA A 264 0.94 -25.74 6.14
CA ALA A 264 1.62 -26.43 5.02
C ALA A 264 2.45 -25.45 4.16
N MET A 265 1.97 -24.21 3.99
CA MET A 265 2.69 -23.12 3.34
C MET A 265 3.80 -22.50 4.21
N ARG A 266 4.00 -22.98 5.45
CA ARG A 266 4.94 -22.44 6.46
C ARG A 266 4.62 -21.00 6.85
N LEU A 267 3.33 -20.67 6.95
CA LEU A 267 2.81 -19.37 7.36
C LEU A 267 1.99 -19.51 8.66
N PRO A 268 2.59 -19.98 9.77
CA PRO A 268 1.85 -20.26 11.01
C PRO A 268 1.18 -19.00 11.57
N ALA A 269 1.80 -17.82 11.44
CA ALA A 269 1.20 -16.57 11.90
C ALA A 269 -0.14 -16.25 11.20
N LEU A 270 -0.34 -16.67 9.94
CA LEU A 270 -1.63 -16.51 9.25
C LEU A 270 -2.62 -17.61 9.62
N ALA A 271 -2.13 -18.80 9.96
CA ALA A 271 -2.95 -19.88 10.47
C ALA A 271 -3.55 -19.50 11.83
N ASP A 272 -2.70 -19.04 12.76
CA ASP A 272 -3.08 -18.61 14.11
C ASP A 272 -4.07 -17.43 14.05
N ASP A 273 -3.87 -16.49 13.12
CA ASP A 273 -4.76 -15.34 12.90
C ASP A 273 -6.15 -15.79 12.41
N LEU A 274 -6.20 -16.64 11.36
CA LEU A 274 -7.47 -17.18 10.84
C LEU A 274 -8.19 -18.05 11.88
N GLU A 275 -7.47 -18.88 12.64
CA GLU A 275 -8.05 -19.72 13.68
C GLU A 275 -8.61 -18.86 14.83
N SER A 276 -7.88 -17.82 15.24
CA SER A 276 -8.34 -16.85 16.24
C SER A 276 -9.61 -16.14 15.76
N ASP A 277 -9.63 -15.64 14.53
CA ASP A 277 -10.79 -14.96 13.94
C ASP A 277 -12.01 -15.88 13.87
N TRP A 278 -11.80 -17.11 13.39
CA TRP A 278 -12.84 -18.14 13.29
C TRP A 278 -13.52 -18.38 14.64
N ASN A 279 -12.73 -18.70 15.66
CA ASN A 279 -13.24 -19.05 16.98
C ASN A 279 -13.83 -17.85 17.73
N THR A 280 -13.26 -16.65 17.54
CA THR A 280 -13.68 -15.45 18.29
C THR A 280 -14.88 -14.77 17.67
N PHE A 281 -14.94 -14.67 16.34
CA PHE A 281 -15.92 -13.82 15.67
C PHE A 281 -17.01 -14.55 14.93
N PHE A 282 -16.78 -15.78 14.44
CA PHE A 282 -17.67 -16.37 13.44
C PHE A 282 -18.36 -17.66 13.92
N LYS A 283 -17.61 -18.58 14.52
CA LYS A 283 -18.09 -19.92 14.85
C LYS A 283 -19.38 -19.93 15.68
N GLU A 284 -19.46 -19.06 16.69
CA GLU A 284 -20.59 -19.00 17.61
C GLU A 284 -21.76 -18.12 17.10
N ARG A 285 -21.61 -17.38 15.98
CA ARG A 285 -22.65 -16.46 15.49
C ARG A 285 -23.89 -17.15 14.92
N VAL A 286 -23.78 -18.41 14.52
CA VAL A 286 -24.92 -19.18 13.97
C VAL A 286 -25.73 -19.86 15.09
N LEU A 287 -25.19 -19.90 16.31
CA LEU A 287 -25.79 -20.57 17.46
C LEU A 287 -26.63 -19.63 18.36
N ASN A 288 -26.73 -18.35 18.01
CA ASN A 288 -27.53 -17.32 18.69
C ASN A 288 -28.54 -16.67 17.74
#